data_AF-A0A7S0NID7-F1
#
_entry.id   AF-A0A7S0NID7-F1
#
_cell.length_a   1.000
_cell.length_b   1.000
_cell.length_c   1.000
_cell.angle_alpha   90.00
_cell.angle_beta   90.00
_cell.angle_gamma   90.00
#
_symmetry.space_group_name_H-M   'P 1'
#
loop_
_entity.id
_entity.type
_entity.pdbx_description
1 polymer ?
#
loop_
_entity_poly.entity_id
_entity_poly.type
_entity_poly.pdbx_seq_one_letter_code
_entity_poly.pdbx_strand_id
1 'polypeptide(L)'
;CKHAAPHTFKMEPHFNVARVETQWADSEEDLETAVACCPKDCIHTVPKADLALLEWIHRSQPRQRIVTCSVESMSGKGRGLEESPFVAMERFERRRTEM
;
A
#
# COMPACT_ATOMS: atom_id res chain seq x y z
N CYS A 1 -0.87 -0.92 -15.18
CA CYS A 1 -0.88 -2.29 -14.62
C CYS A 1 -1.80 -3.26 -15.36
N LYS A 2 -3.15 -3.17 -15.32
CA LYS A 2 -4.05 -4.18 -15.94
C LYS A 2 -3.79 -4.45 -17.43
N HIS A 3 -3.44 -3.40 -18.20
CA HIS A 3 -3.14 -3.55 -19.62
C HIS A 3 -1.77 -4.20 -19.87
N ALA A 4 -0.78 -3.88 -19.04
CA ALA A 4 0.58 -4.40 -19.17
C ALA A 4 0.69 -5.86 -18.69
N ALA A 5 0.07 -6.19 -17.55
CA ALA A 5 0.10 -7.51 -16.94
C ALA A 5 -1.35 -7.98 -16.62
N PRO A 6 -2.08 -8.49 -17.63
CA PRO A 6 -3.50 -8.80 -17.52
C PRO A 6 -3.81 -10.05 -16.70
N HIS A 7 -2.87 -10.98 -16.53
CA HIS A 7 -3.08 -12.17 -15.70
C HIS A 7 -2.72 -11.94 -14.23
N THR A 8 -1.87 -10.96 -13.95
CA THR A 8 -1.41 -10.62 -12.59
C THR A 8 -2.37 -9.64 -11.91
N PHE A 9 -2.79 -8.58 -12.62
CA PHE A 9 -3.65 -7.55 -12.06
C PHE A 9 -5.10 -7.73 -12.51
N LYS A 10 -6.05 -7.41 -11.62
CA LYS A 10 -7.48 -7.35 -11.92
C LYS A 10 -8.07 -6.05 -11.42
N MET A 11 -8.97 -5.47 -12.20
CA MET A 11 -9.74 -4.30 -11.77
C MET A 11 -10.89 -4.75 -10.88
N GLU A 12 -10.99 -4.17 -9.69
CA GLU A 12 -12.12 -4.33 -8.81
C GLU A 12 -13.17 -3.24 -9.11
N PRO A 13 -14.34 -3.60 -9.66
CA PRO A 13 -15.30 -2.62 -10.18
C PRO A 13 -15.95 -1.76 -9.08
N HIS A 14 -16.05 -2.28 -7.86
CA HIS A 14 -16.72 -1.57 -6.75
C HIS A 14 -15.93 -0.35 -6.26
N PHE A 15 -14.60 -0.41 -6.29
CA PHE A 15 -13.73 0.66 -5.79
C PHE A 15 -12.92 1.32 -6.92
N ASN A 16 -13.05 0.85 -8.15
CA ASN A 16 -12.22 1.28 -9.29
C ASN A 16 -10.71 1.23 -8.99
N VAL A 17 -10.29 0.20 -8.26
CA VAL A 17 -8.88 -0.04 -7.93
C VAL A 17 -8.38 -1.30 -8.61
N ALA A 18 -7.11 -1.30 -9.01
CA ALA A 18 -6.44 -2.52 -9.44
C ALA A 18 -5.95 -3.30 -8.21
N ARG A 19 -6.12 -4.62 -8.21
CA ARG A 19 -5.53 -5.53 -7.22
C ARG A 19 -4.72 -6.61 -7.91
N VAL A 20 -3.75 -7.15 -7.19
CA VAL A 20 -3.02 -8.36 -7.60
C VAL A 20 -3.94 -9.56 -7.33
N GLU A 21 -4.24 -10.35 -8.36
CA GLU A 21 -5.06 -11.57 -8.27
C GLU A 21 -4.17 -12.81 -8.16
N THR A 22 -3.18 -12.94 -9.06
CA THR A 22 -2.20 -14.03 -9.05
C THR A 22 -0.81 -13.44 -9.20
N GLN A 23 0.09 -13.69 -8.24
CA GLN A 23 1.46 -13.18 -8.34
C GLN A 23 2.23 -13.93 -9.43
N TRP A 24 3.02 -13.22 -10.23
CA TRP A 24 3.89 -13.79 -11.27
C TRP A 24 3.15 -14.64 -12.32
N ALA A 25 1.93 -14.22 -12.69
CA ALA A 25 1.18 -14.88 -13.77
C ALA A 25 1.59 -14.38 -15.16
N ASP A 26 2.14 -13.18 -15.25
CA ASP A 26 2.75 -12.60 -16.46
C ASP A 26 4.29 -12.59 -16.32
N SER A 27 4.99 -12.20 -17.39
CA SER A 27 6.46 -12.14 -17.39
C SER A 27 7.01 -11.04 -16.49
N GLU A 28 8.27 -11.15 -16.07
CA GLU A 28 8.93 -10.13 -15.25
C GLU A 28 8.96 -8.76 -15.94
N GLU A 29 9.19 -8.72 -17.26
CA GLU A 29 9.17 -7.50 -18.07
C GLU A 29 7.81 -6.80 -18.05
N ASP A 30 6.71 -7.58 -18.09
CA ASP A 30 5.34 -7.05 -18.01
C ASP A 30 5.05 -6.47 -16.63
N LEU A 31 5.59 -7.10 -15.57
CA LEU A 31 5.46 -6.62 -14.19
C LEU A 31 6.23 -5.32 -13.98
N GLU A 32 7.47 -5.24 -14.44
CA GLU A 32 8.30 -4.03 -14.36
C GLU A 32 7.64 -2.88 -15.13
N THR A 33 7.12 -3.16 -16.32
CA THR A 33 6.33 -2.19 -17.11
C THR A 33 5.08 -1.75 -16.34
N ALA A 34 4.37 -2.69 -15.71
CA ALA A 34 3.17 -2.38 -14.93
C ALA A 34 3.46 -1.48 -13.72
N VAL A 35 4.60 -1.68 -13.05
CA VAL A 35 5.09 -0.86 -11.93
C VAL A 35 5.48 0.53 -12.43
N ALA A 36 6.36 0.61 -13.45
CA ALA A 36 6.87 1.87 -13.98
C ALA A 36 5.78 2.78 -14.58
N CYS A 37 4.76 2.19 -15.22
CA CYS A 37 3.66 2.96 -15.81
C CYS A 37 2.62 3.45 -14.79
N CYS A 38 2.72 3.11 -13.49
CA CYS A 38 1.70 3.48 -12.52
C CYS A 38 1.81 4.96 -12.12
N PRO A 39 0.83 5.83 -12.45
CA PRO A 39 0.96 7.27 -12.22
C PRO A 39 0.91 7.67 -10.74
N LYS A 40 0.46 6.77 -9.87
CA LYS A 40 0.37 6.98 -8.41
C LYS A 40 1.48 6.27 -7.63
N ASP A 41 2.37 5.55 -8.33
CA ASP A 41 3.44 4.75 -7.72
C ASP A 41 2.97 3.87 -6.55
N CYS A 42 1.86 3.13 -6.75
CA CYS A 42 1.17 2.40 -5.69
C CYS A 42 1.36 0.88 -5.74
N ILE A 43 2.34 0.39 -6.50
CA ILE A 43 2.62 -1.04 -6.67
C ILE A 43 4.02 -1.29 -6.11
N HIS A 44 4.09 -2.08 -5.03
CA HIS A 44 5.34 -2.34 -4.32
C HIS A 44 5.54 -3.84 -4.13
N THR A 45 6.76 -4.31 -4.38
CA THR A 45 7.20 -5.65 -4.00
C THR A 45 7.71 -5.62 -2.56
N VAL A 46 7.44 -6.66 -1.80
CA VAL A 46 7.84 -6.76 -0.38
C VAL A 46 8.50 -8.10 -0.11
N PRO A 47 9.51 -8.17 0.77
CA PRO A 47 10.05 -9.44 1.23
C PRO A 47 8.98 -10.28 1.91
N LYS A 48 9.03 -11.60 1.72
CA LYS A 48 8.09 -12.54 2.37
C LYS A 48 8.13 -12.46 3.90
N ALA A 49 9.28 -12.11 4.48
CA ALA A 49 9.45 -11.97 5.93
C ALA A 49 8.60 -10.82 6.51
N ASP A 50 8.41 -9.76 5.74
CA ASP A 50 7.75 -8.53 6.19
C ASP A 50 6.23 -8.59 6.03
N LEU A 51 5.75 -9.54 5.21
CA LEU A 51 4.35 -9.65 4.81
C LEU A 51 3.39 -9.74 6.01
N ALA A 52 3.70 -10.58 7.00
CA ALA A 52 2.84 -10.76 8.17
C ALA A 52 2.73 -9.48 9.01
N LEU A 53 3.83 -8.74 9.14
CA LEU A 53 3.87 -7.48 9.88
C LEU A 53 3.11 -6.39 9.13
N LEU A 54 3.33 -6.26 7.81
CA LEU A 54 2.62 -5.31 6.96
C LEU A 54 1.11 -5.56 6.95
N GLU A 55 0.68 -6.82 6.87
CA GLU A 55 -0.74 -7.16 6.96
C GLU A 55 -1.34 -6.79 8.32
N TRP A 56 -0.62 -7.03 9.42
CA TRP A 56 -1.07 -6.65 10.76
C TRP A 56 -1.16 -5.13 10.92
N ILE A 57 -0.16 -4.39 10.44
CA ILE A 57 -0.17 -2.92 10.42
C ILE A 57 -1.35 -2.41 9.58
N HIS A 58 -1.53 -2.94 8.37
CA HIS A 58 -2.62 -2.52 7.48
C HIS A 58 -4.01 -2.80 8.06
N ARG A 59 -4.17 -3.89 8.84
CA ARG A 59 -5.41 -4.20 9.54
C ARG A 59 -5.64 -3.32 10.77
N SER A 60 -4.58 -2.94 11.48
CA SER A 60 -4.66 -2.17 12.74
C SER A 60 -4.74 -0.66 12.52
N GLN A 61 -4.30 -0.15 11.37
CA GLN A 61 -4.46 1.26 11.03
C GLN A 61 -5.93 1.61 10.78
N PRO A 62 -6.43 2.73 11.33
CA PRO A 62 -7.79 3.19 11.05
C PRO A 62 -7.92 3.51 9.55
N ARG A 63 -8.77 2.77 8.83
CA ARG A 63 -9.09 3.05 7.42
C ARG A 63 -9.80 4.40 7.36
N GLN A 64 -9.10 5.46 7.00
CA GLN A 64 -9.77 6.75 6.82
C GLN A 64 -10.63 6.68 5.54
N ARG A 65 -11.89 7.08 5.67
CA ARG A 65 -12.66 7.53 4.50
C ARG A 65 -11.92 8.78 4.01
N ILE A 66 -11.50 8.81 2.75
CA ILE A 66 -10.98 10.04 2.14
C ILE A 66 -12.11 11.06 2.19
N VAL A 67 -12.11 11.90 3.23
CA VAL A 67 -12.94 13.09 3.30
C VAL A 67 -12.00 14.21 2.89
N THR A 68 -12.06 14.59 1.62
CA THR A 68 -11.43 15.81 1.09
C THR A 68 -12.11 17.02 1.73
N CYS A 69 -11.83 17.30 2.99
CA CYS A 69 -12.17 18.55 3.64
C CYS A 69 -10.97 18.96 4.48
N SER A 70 -10.19 19.90 3.95
CA SER A 70 -9.20 20.67 4.70
C SER A 70 -9.92 21.39 5.83
N VAL A 71 -9.85 20.85 7.05
CA VAL A 71 -10.16 21.61 8.26
C VAL A 71 -8.89 21.69 9.08
N GLU A 72 -8.19 22.80 8.90
CA GLU A 72 -7.15 23.28 9.79
C GLU A 72 -7.70 23.30 11.21
N SER A 73 -7.41 22.25 11.97
CA SER A 73 -7.78 22.18 13.40
C SER A 73 -6.56 22.56 14.21
N MET A 74 -6.52 23.83 14.57
CA MET A 74 -5.63 24.39 15.58
C MET A 74 -5.88 23.69 16.92
N SER A 75 -4.79 23.26 17.58
CA SER A 75 -4.75 22.71 18.95
C SER A 75 -5.23 21.25 19.09
N GLY A 76 -4.27 20.37 19.35
CA GLY A 76 -4.48 18.95 19.66
C GLY A 76 -3.61 18.08 18.76
N LYS A 77 -2.78 17.22 19.37
CA LYS A 77 -1.93 16.23 18.67
C LYS A 77 -2.68 15.59 17.51
N GLY A 78 -2.46 16.09 16.29
CA GLY A 78 -3.12 15.59 15.10
C GLY A 78 -2.71 14.14 14.89
N ARG A 79 -3.56 13.19 15.27
CA ARG A 79 -3.48 11.79 14.84
C ARG A 79 -3.95 11.71 13.38
N GLY A 80 -3.28 12.45 12.49
CA GLY A 80 -3.90 12.91 11.25
C GLY A 80 -2.94 13.22 10.12
N LEU A 81 -1.83 12.49 10.01
CA LEU A 81 -1.20 12.28 8.71
C LEU A 81 -1.05 10.76 8.54
N GLU A 82 -1.57 10.26 7.43
CA GLU A 82 -1.53 8.88 6.98
C GLU A 82 -0.06 8.42 6.87
N GLU A 83 0.49 7.86 7.95
CA GLU A 83 1.81 7.23 7.91
C GLU A 83 1.71 5.99 7.03
N SER A 84 2.50 5.92 5.97
CA SER A 84 2.48 4.76 5.07
C SER A 84 2.72 3.46 5.86
N PRO A 85 2.13 2.32 5.44
CA PRO A 85 2.35 1.06 6.14
C PRO A 85 3.82 0.71 6.30
N PHE A 86 4.67 1.13 5.36
CA PHE A 86 6.11 0.95 5.38
C PHE A 86 6.80 1.77 6.48
N VAL A 87 6.46 3.04 6.65
CA VAL A 87 7.02 3.87 7.73
C VAL A 87 6.54 3.37 9.10
N ALA A 88 5.27 2.97 9.18
CA ALA A 88 4.74 2.37 10.39
C ALA A 88 5.44 1.05 10.75
N MET A 89 5.82 0.26 9.75
CA MET A 89 6.60 -0.97 9.90
C MET A 89 8.01 -0.67 10.42
N GLU A 90 8.73 0.24 9.78
CA GLU A 90 10.08 0.64 10.20
C GLU A 90 10.10 1.12 11.66
N ARG A 91 9.11 1.93 12.06
CA ARG A 91 8.96 2.37 13.45
C ARG A 91 8.68 1.21 14.41
N PHE A 92 7.91 0.21 13.98
CA PHE A 92 7.67 -0.99 14.78
C PHE A 92 8.95 -1.80 14.96
N GLU A 93 9.71 -1.99 13.90
CA GLU A 93 10.98 -2.72 13.93
C GLU A 93 12.03 -2.03 14.80
N ARG A 94 12.18 -0.71 14.67
CA ARG A 94 13.09 0.08 15.53
C ARG A 94 12.80 -0.14 17.01
N ARG A 95 11.52 -0.09 17.41
CA ARG A 95 11.11 -0.36 18.79
C ARG A 95 11.37 -1.80 19.25
N ARG A 96 11.35 -2.76 18.34
CA ARG A 96 11.66 -4.16 18.63
C ARG A 96 13.16 -4.39 18.83
N THR A 97 14.01 -3.66 18.09
CA THR A 97 15.47 -3.77 18.19
C THR A 97 16.04 -3.02 19.40
N GLU A 98 15.35 -1.98 19.87
CA GLU A 98 15.73 -1.20 21.08
C GLU A 98 15.34 -1.87 22.41
N MET A 99 14.72 -3.06 22.37
CA MET A 99 14.17 -3.79 23.51
C MET A 99 14.96 -5.07 23.79
#